data_AF-A0A1X0QHE0-F1
#
_entry.id   AF-A0A1X0QHE0-F1
#
_cell.length_a   1.000
_cell.length_b   1.000
_cell.length_c   1.000
_cell.angle_alpha   90.00
_cell.angle_beta   90.00
_cell.angle_gamma   90.00
#
_symmetry.space_group_name_H-M   'P 1'
#
loop_
_entity.id
_entity.type
_entity.pdbx_description
1 polymer ?
#
loop_
_entity_poly.entity_id
_entity_poly.type
_entity_poly.pdbx_seq_one_letter_code
_entity_poly.pdbx_strand_id
1 'polypeptide(L)' 'MVKYLTNKEKAKITALYKDNNDNLEILERFNINNLRLFRVIRRYIKIVILMKKVFLEEIDY' A
#
# COMPACT_ATOMS: atom_id res chain seq x y z
N MET A 1 21.49 0.19 -10.47
CA MET A 1 21.40 0.42 -9.01
C MET A 1 19.94 0.31 -8.58
N VAL A 2 19.59 -0.65 -7.70
CA VAL A 2 18.19 -0.85 -7.29
C VAL A 2 17.83 0.19 -6.22
N LYS A 3 17.13 1.26 -6.60
CA LYS A 3 16.65 2.25 -5.63
C LYS A 3 15.56 1.62 -4.76
N TYR A 4 15.80 1.43 -3.47
CA TYR A 4 14.79 0.90 -2.56
C TYR A 4 13.78 1.99 -2.20
N LEU A 5 12.49 1.65 -2.17
CA LEU A 5 11.46 2.55 -1.66
C LEU A 5 11.64 2.71 -0.15
N THR A 6 11.78 3.96 0.29
CA THR A 6 11.75 4.35 1.70
C THR A 6 10.37 4.08 2.30
N ASN A 7 10.30 4.00 3.63
CA ASN A 7 9.01 3.82 4.31
C ASN A 7 8.06 5.01 4.07
N LYS A 8 8.60 6.22 3.92
CA LYS A 8 7.82 7.42 3.57
C LYS A 8 7.22 7.31 2.16
N GLU A 9 7.98 6.84 1.19
CA GLU A 9 7.47 6.63 -0.18
C GLU A 9 6.40 5.54 -0.21
N LYS A 10 6.59 4.43 0.50
CA LYS A 10 5.58 3.36 0.61
C LYS A 10 4.27 3.89 1.20
N ALA A 11 4.35 4.70 2.26
CA ALA A 11 3.17 5.31 2.88
C ALA A 11 2.42 6.24 1.90
N LYS A 12 3.15 7.05 1.12
CA LYS A 12 2.55 7.92 0.09
C LYS A 12 1.89 7.12 -1.03
N ILE A 13 2.55 6.07 -1.53
CA ILE A 13 1.99 5.17 -2.54
C ILE A 13 0.67 4.56 -2.04
N THR A 14 0.65 4.09 -0.79
CA THR A 14 -0.55 3.53 -0.17
C THR A 14 -1.67 4.54 0.00
N ALA A 15 -1.36 5.78 0.38
CA ALA A 15 -2.34 6.85 0.49
C ALA A 15 -2.97 7.17 -0.88
N LEU A 16 -2.13 7.38 -1.91
CA LEU A 16 -2.60 7.64 -3.28
C LEU A 16 -3.47 6.49 -3.83
N TYR A 17 -3.07 5.24 -3.56
CA TYR A 17 -3.86 4.07 -3.94
C TYR A 17 -5.22 4.03 -3.22
N LYS A 18 -5.28 4.42 -1.94
CA LYS A 18 -6.53 4.48 -1.16
C LYS A 18 -7.48 5.56 -1.68
N ASP A 19 -6.94 6.68 -2.14
CA ASP A 19 -7.71 7.81 -2.68
C ASP A 19 -8.19 7.58 -4.12
N ASN A 20 -8.07 6.33 -4.64
CA ASN A 20 -8.43 5.91 -5.99
C ASN A 20 -7.65 6.62 -7.12
N ASN A 21 -6.43 7.09 -6.86
CA ASN A 21 -5.59 7.57 -7.97
C ASN A 21 -5.30 6.44 -8.96
N ASP A 22 -5.18 6.82 -10.23
CA ASP A 22 -4.79 5.90 -11.29
C ASP A 22 -3.44 5.26 -10.98
N ASN A 23 -3.36 3.94 -11.09
CA ASN A 23 -2.12 3.19 -10.89
C ASN A 23 -1.02 3.70 -11.82
N LEU A 24 -1.35 4.14 -13.04
CA LEU A 24 -0.38 4.71 -13.99
C LEU A 24 0.31 5.96 -13.42
N GLU A 25 -0.45 6.87 -12.83
CA GLU A 25 0.09 8.09 -12.22
C GLU A 25 1.07 7.75 -11.08
N ILE A 26 0.75 6.74 -10.27
CA ILE A 26 1.61 6.29 -9.17
C ILE A 26 2.92 5.67 -9.71
N LEU A 27 2.85 4.90 -10.80
CA LEU A 27 4.04 4.31 -11.43
C LEU A 27 5.00 5.39 -11.94
N GLU A 28 4.47 6.38 -12.65
CA GLU A 28 5.23 7.51 -13.20
C GLU A 28 5.83 8.37 -12.09
N ARG A 29 5.01 8.78 -11.12
CA ARG A 29 5.41 9.69 -10.03
C ARG A 29 6.53 9.12 -9.16
N PHE A 30 6.52 7.81 -8.91
CA PHE A 30 7.54 7.15 -8.09
C PHE A 30 8.64 6.48 -8.92
N ASN A 31 8.54 6.53 -10.25
CA ASN A 31 9.41 5.82 -11.18
C ASN A 31 9.60 4.35 -10.77
N ILE A 32 8.49 3.64 -10.61
CA ILE A 32 8.44 2.23 -10.22
C ILE A 32 7.65 1.42 -11.24
N ASN A 33 7.90 0.11 -11.26
CA ASN A 33 7.13 -0.82 -12.09
C ASN A 33 5.94 -1.43 -11.34
N ASN A 34 5.04 -2.04 -12.10
CA ASN A 34 3.83 -2.71 -11.60
C ASN A 34 4.13 -3.73 -10.48
N LEU A 35 5.21 -4.49 -10.61
CA LEU A 35 5.61 -5.48 -9.60
C LEU A 35 5.90 -4.83 -8.24
N ARG A 36 6.59 -3.68 -8.23
CA ARG A 36 6.87 -2.94 -7.01
C ARG A 36 5.63 -2.32 -6.41
N LEU A 37 4.79 -1.71 -7.25
CA LEU A 37 3.51 -1.14 -6.81
C LEU A 37 2.63 -2.23 -6.16
N PHE A 38 2.48 -3.38 -6.82
CA PHE A 38 1.73 -4.52 -6.30
C PHE A 38 2.27 -5.02 -4.96
N ARG A 39 3.60 -5.10 -4.78
CA ARG A 39 4.20 -5.52 -3.49
C ARG A 39 3.88 -4.56 -2.35
N VAL A 40 3.86 -3.25 -2.61
CA VAL A 40 3.51 -2.24 -1.61
C VAL A 40 2.03 -2.35 -1.24
N ILE A 41 1.16 -2.39 -2.25
CA ILE A 41 -0.30 -2.49 -2.07
C ILE A 41 -0.68 -3.81 -1.36
N ARG A 42 -0.13 -4.95 -1.77
CA ARG A 42 -0.41 -6.25 -1.16
C ARG A 42 -0.08 -6.27 0.33
N ARG A 43 1.04 -5.63 0.72
CA ARG A 43 1.43 -5.52 2.13
C ARG A 43 0.44 -4.64 2.91
N TYR A 44 -0.02 -3.54 2.31
CA TYR A 44 -1.07 -2.70 2.90
C TYR A 44 -2.39 -3.45 3.09
N ILE A 45 -2.90 -4.13 2.04
CA ILE A 45 -4.15 -4.89 2.11
C ILE A 45 -4.08 -5.95 3.21
N LYS A 46 -2.94 -6.66 3.34
CA LYS A 46 -2.76 -7.65 4.41
C LYS A 46 -2.87 -7.02 5.81
N ILE A 47 -2.31 -5.81 6.00
CA ILE A 47 -2.40 -5.09 7.27
C ILE A 47 -3.83 -4.64 7.54
N VAL A 48 -4.54 -4.10 6.54
CA VAL A 48 -5.94 -3.67 6.70
C VAL A 48 -6.86 -4.84 7.02
N ILE A 49 -6.69 -5.99 6.35
CA ILE A 49 -7.45 -7.21 6.65
C ILE A 49 -7.15 -7.69 8.07
N LEU A 50 -5.87 -7.69 8.48
CA LEU A 50 -5.48 -8.07 9.83
C LEU A 50 -6.10 -7.14 10.88
N MET A 51 -6.06 -5.83 10.66
CA MET A 51 -6.68 -4.85 11.56
C MET A 51 -8.19 -5.03 11.63
N LYS A 52 -8.88 -5.23 10.50
CA LYS A 52 -10.31 -5.52 10.51
C LYS A 52 -10.65 -6.78 11.30
N LYS A 53 -9.82 -7.82 11.19
CA LYS A 53 -10.01 -9.07 11.94
C LYS A 53 -9.86 -8.85 13.44
N VAL A 54 -8.81 -8.13 13.87
CA VAL A 54 -8.58 -7.79 15.29
C VAL A 54 -9.72 -6.94 15.85
N PHE A 55 -10.17 -5.92 15.10
CA PHE A 55 -11.29 -5.07 15.53
C PHE A 55 -12.62 -5.82 15.63
N LEU A 56 -12.85 -6.85 14.80
CA LEU A 56 -14.06 -7.67 14.89
C LEU A 56 -13.99 -8.63 16.09
N GLU A 57 -12.81 -9.17 16.41
CA GLU A 57 -12.62 -10.04 17.58
C GLU A 57 -12.73 -9.27 18.92
N GLU A 58 -12.46 -7.95 18.95
CA GLU A 58 -12.62 -7.11 20.15
C GLU A 58 -14.07 -6.67 20.44
N ILE A 59 -14.99 -6.78 19.47
CA ILE A 59 -16.40 -6.38 19.64
C ILE A 59 -17.28 -7.54 20.15
N ASP A 60 -16.81 -8.79 20.05
CA ASP A 60 -17.51 -9.99 20.50
C ASP A 60 -17.26 -10.35 22.00
N TYR A 61 -16.75 -9.41 22.81
CA TYR A 61 -16.50 -9.57 24.26
C TYR A 61 -17.31 -8.56 25.08
#